data_AF-A0AAW2QW16-F1
#
_entry.id   AF-A0AAW2QW16-F1
#
_cell.length_a   1.000
_cell.length_b   1.000
_cell.length_c   1.000
_cell.angle_alpha   90.00
_cell.angle_beta   90.00
_cell.angle_gamma   90.00
#
_symmetry.space_group_name_H-M   'P 1'
#
loop_
_entity.id
_entity.type
_entity.pdbx_description
1 polymer ?
#
loop_
_entity_poly.entity_id
_entity_poly.type
_entity_poly.pdbx_seq_one_letter_code
_entity_poly.pdbx_strand_id
1 'polypeptide(L)'
;MSLFGLGRNQKTFRPKKSAPSGSKGAQLRKHIDATLAVDFFNQVNLLYGTLTEFCTPENCPTMSAGPKYEYRWADGVQIKKPIEVSAPKYVEYLMDWIETQLDDESIFPQRLGAHFLQISGML
;
A
#
# COMPACT_ATOMS: atom_id res chain seq x y z
N MET A 1 1.81 34.15 38.19
CA MET A 1 0.52 33.51 37.86
C MET A 1 0.48 33.30 36.35
N SER A 2 -0.13 32.20 35.89
CA SER A 2 -0.09 31.75 34.49
C SER A 2 -1.06 32.54 33.59
N LEU A 3 -0.79 32.62 32.27
CA LEU A 3 -1.84 32.57 31.24
C LEU A 3 -1.30 32.17 29.84
N PHE A 4 -1.59 30.94 29.45
CA PHE A 4 -1.78 30.37 28.09
C PHE A 4 -1.46 31.27 26.86
N GLY A 5 -0.48 30.91 26.02
CA GLY A 5 -0.74 30.24 24.73
C GLY A 5 0.02 30.90 23.55
N LEU A 6 -0.03 30.43 22.29
CA LEU A 6 -0.60 29.18 21.75
C LEU A 6 -0.04 28.86 20.33
N GLY A 7 0.18 27.58 20.00
CA GLY A 7 -0.08 27.02 18.65
C GLY A 7 0.99 27.10 17.53
N ARG A 8 2.00 26.23 17.55
CA ARG A 8 2.83 25.91 16.35
C ARG A 8 2.01 25.16 15.29
N ASN A 9 1.37 25.87 14.36
CA ASN A 9 0.59 25.26 13.28
C ASN A 9 1.34 25.24 11.93
N GLN A 10 2.52 24.61 11.91
CA GLN A 10 3.26 24.35 10.66
C GLN A 10 2.82 23.04 10.01
N LYS A 11 1.60 23.05 9.46
CA LYS A 11 1.19 22.09 8.43
C LYS A 11 1.50 22.71 7.07
N THR A 12 2.65 22.36 6.50
CA THR A 12 3.09 22.80 5.16
C THR A 12 2.20 22.25 4.05
N PHE A 13 1.55 21.11 4.28
CA PHE A 13 0.55 20.56 3.37
C PHE A 13 -0.82 21.21 3.59
N ARG A 14 -1.14 22.20 2.75
CA ARG A 14 -2.52 22.65 2.53
C ARG A 14 -3.08 21.98 1.26
N PRO A 15 -3.94 20.96 1.37
CA PRO A 15 -4.57 20.38 0.19
C PRO A 15 -5.46 21.43 -0.48
N LYS A 16 -5.04 21.93 -1.65
CA LYS A 16 -5.96 22.68 -2.52
C LYS A 16 -7.06 21.72 -2.98
N LYS A 17 -8.32 22.16 -2.89
CA LYS A 17 -9.48 21.40 -3.38
C LYS A 17 -9.21 20.94 -4.82
N SER A 18 -9.37 19.64 -5.05
CA SER A 18 -9.42 18.94 -6.35
C SER A 18 -8.84 19.71 -7.56
N ALA A 19 -7.60 19.41 -7.93
CA ALA A 19 -7.05 19.88 -9.20
C ALA A 19 -7.94 19.39 -10.38
N PRO A 20 -8.10 20.18 -11.46
CA PRO A 20 -8.89 19.77 -12.60
C PRO A 20 -8.38 18.43 -13.16
N SER A 21 -9.26 17.45 -13.22
CA SER A 21 -8.99 16.12 -13.76
C SER A 21 -8.72 16.24 -15.26
N GLY A 22 -7.43 16.21 -15.63
CA GLY A 22 -6.95 16.50 -16.98
C GLY A 22 -5.75 17.45 -17.04
N SER A 23 -5.36 18.09 -15.94
CA SER A 23 -4.10 18.85 -15.91
C SER A 23 -2.88 17.92 -16.06
N LYS A 24 -1.89 18.32 -16.88
CA LYS A 24 -0.67 17.53 -17.15
C LYS A 24 0.07 17.13 -15.87
N GLY A 25 0.08 17.99 -14.85
CA GLY A 25 0.69 17.68 -13.55
C GLY A 25 -0.05 16.58 -12.76
N ALA A 26 -1.38 16.53 -12.83
CA ALA A 26 -2.15 15.44 -12.23
C ALA A 26 -1.95 14.12 -12.98
N GLN A 27 -1.80 14.15 -14.31
CA GLN A 27 -1.52 12.97 -15.11
C GLN A 27 -0.08 12.45 -14.89
N LEU A 28 0.91 13.35 -14.84
CA LEU A 28 2.29 13.00 -14.52
C LEU A 28 2.41 12.37 -13.13
N ARG A 29 1.75 12.93 -12.12
CA ARG A 29 1.74 12.35 -10.78
C ARG A 29 1.11 10.95 -10.75
N LYS A 30 -0.03 10.74 -11.41
CA LYS A 30 -0.66 9.41 -11.53
C LYS A 30 0.27 8.39 -12.18
N HIS A 31 1.00 8.78 -13.23
CA HIS A 31 1.96 7.91 -13.89
C HIS A 31 3.15 7.57 -12.96
N ILE A 32 3.69 8.54 -12.22
CA ILE A 32 4.74 8.30 -11.22
C ILE A 32 4.23 7.36 -10.12
N ASP A 33 3.05 7.62 -9.55
CA ASP A 33 2.48 6.81 -8.47
C ASP A 33 2.28 5.34 -8.94
N ALA A 34 1.85 5.12 -10.19
CA ALA A 34 1.69 3.79 -10.78
C ALA A 34 3.03 3.08 -11.07
N THR A 35 3.96 3.75 -11.77
CA THR A 35 5.27 3.17 -12.11
C THR A 35 6.05 2.82 -10.84
N LEU A 36 6.06 3.70 -9.82
CA LEU A 36 6.75 3.43 -8.55
C LEU A 36 6.13 2.26 -7.77
N ALA A 37 4.81 2.08 -7.81
CA ALA A 37 4.15 0.95 -7.15
C ALA A 37 4.53 -0.38 -7.81
N VAL A 38 4.49 -0.45 -9.14
CA VAL A 38 4.90 -1.63 -9.92
C VAL A 38 6.38 -1.94 -9.75
N ASP A 39 7.25 -0.93 -9.84
CA ASP A 39 8.70 -1.10 -9.66
C ASP A 39 9.04 -1.61 -8.26
N PHE A 40 8.37 -1.11 -7.22
CA PHE A 40 8.58 -1.56 -5.85
C PHE A 40 8.07 -2.99 -5.63
N PHE A 41 6.89 -3.33 -6.13
CA PHE A 41 6.35 -4.70 -6.10
C PHE A 41 7.33 -5.69 -6.74
N ASN A 42 7.81 -5.39 -7.94
CA ASN A 42 8.80 -6.23 -8.64
C ASN A 42 10.10 -6.40 -7.85
N GLN A 43 10.62 -5.34 -7.22
CA GLN A 43 11.82 -5.41 -6.37
C GLN A 43 11.61 -6.27 -5.12
N VAL A 44 10.46 -6.13 -4.45
CA VAL A 44 10.11 -6.94 -3.27
C VAL A 44 9.89 -8.41 -3.65
N ASN A 45 9.26 -8.70 -4.79
CA ASN A 45 9.07 -10.06 -5.30
C ASN A 45 10.41 -10.75 -5.56
N LEU A 46 11.34 -10.07 -6.24
CA LEU A 46 12.69 -10.59 -6.50
C LEU A 46 13.47 -10.82 -5.20
N LEU A 47 13.39 -9.90 -4.24
CA LEU A 47 14.02 -10.06 -2.94
C LEU A 47 13.43 -11.25 -2.17
N TYR A 48 12.10 -11.34 -2.09
CA TYR A 48 11.42 -12.42 -1.37
C TYR A 48 11.67 -13.79 -2.01
N GLY A 49 11.79 -13.84 -3.34
CA GLY A 49 12.21 -15.03 -4.10
C GLY A 49 13.47 -15.69 -3.52
N THR A 50 14.47 -14.89 -3.13
CA THR A 50 15.72 -15.39 -2.51
C THR A 50 15.55 -15.96 -1.09
N LEU A 51 14.43 -15.66 -0.43
CA LEU A 51 14.13 -16.05 0.96
C LEU A 51 13.13 -17.21 1.06
N THR A 52 12.44 -17.56 -0.03
CA THR A 52 11.36 -18.58 -0.05
C THR A 52 11.79 -19.92 0.54
N GLU A 53 13.01 -20.38 0.23
CA GLU A 53 13.56 -21.66 0.71
C GLU A 53 13.82 -21.68 2.23
N PHE A 54 14.03 -20.52 2.84
CA PHE A 54 14.31 -20.37 4.28
C PHE A 54 13.05 -20.00 5.09
N CYS A 55 12.12 -19.28 4.46
CA CYS A 55 10.89 -18.77 5.06
C CYS A 55 9.75 -19.80 5.00
N THR A 56 9.93 -20.95 5.64
CA THR A 56 8.91 -22.02 5.69
C THR A 56 7.88 -21.77 6.79
N PRO A 57 6.71 -22.44 6.79
CA PRO A 57 5.73 -22.35 7.90
C PRO A 57 6.29 -22.78 9.26
N GLU A 58 7.29 -23.67 9.29
CA GLU A 58 7.97 -24.14 10.50
C GLU A 58 8.97 -23.11 11.03
N ASN A 59 9.75 -22.49 10.12
CA ASN A 59 10.76 -21.49 10.47
C ASN A 59 10.14 -20.11 10.77
N CYS A 60 9.01 -19.78 10.13
CA CYS A 60 8.33 -18.50 10.21
C CYS A 60 6.82 -18.69 10.45
N PRO A 61 6.41 -19.27 11.60
CA PRO A 61 5.03 -19.67 11.88
C PRO A 61 4.04 -18.51 12.03
N THR A 62 4.54 -17.29 12.22
CA THR A 62 3.74 -16.05 12.22
C THR A 62 4.44 -14.96 11.40
N MET A 63 3.67 -14.14 10.69
CA MET A 63 4.21 -12.96 10.01
C MET A 63 4.59 -11.88 11.04
N SER A 64 5.88 -11.55 11.14
CA SER A 64 6.38 -10.61 12.16
C SER A 64 7.57 -9.77 11.67
N ALA A 65 7.74 -8.58 12.25
CA ALA A 65 8.91 -7.72 12.05
C ALA A 65 9.66 -7.54 13.37
N GLY A 66 10.38 -8.60 13.77
CA GLY A 66 11.01 -8.69 15.07
C GLY A 66 10.00 -8.90 16.21
N PRO A 67 10.46 -8.90 17.48
CA PRO A 67 9.69 -9.42 18.62
C PRO A 67 8.54 -8.52 19.10
N LYS A 68 8.25 -7.40 18.42
CA LYS A 68 7.26 -6.40 18.84
C LYS A 68 6.08 -6.22 17.87
N TYR A 69 6.19 -6.73 16.65
CA TYR A 69 5.23 -6.47 15.59
C TYR A 69 4.84 -7.78 14.92
N GLU A 70 3.57 -8.12 15.04
CA GLU A 70 2.91 -9.24 14.37
C GLU A 70 1.91 -8.67 13.37
N TYR A 71 1.86 -9.24 12.16
CA TYR A 71 0.93 -8.84 11.11
C TYR A 71 -0.10 -9.93 10.89
N ARG A 72 -1.37 -9.54 10.83
CA ARG A 72 -2.52 -10.43 10.64
C ARG A 72 -3.22 -10.08 9.34
N TRP A 73 -3.56 -11.08 8.54
CA TRP A 73 -4.10 -10.86 7.20
C TRP A 73 -5.60 -10.58 7.22
N ALA A 74 -6.03 -9.55 6.50
CA ALA A 74 -7.42 -9.29 6.13
C ALA A 74 -7.46 -8.49 4.83
N ASP A 75 -8.29 -8.92 3.87
CA ASP A 75 -8.53 -8.22 2.59
C ASP A 75 -9.80 -7.34 2.64
N GLY A 76 -10.62 -7.47 3.69
CA GLY A 76 -11.93 -6.81 3.81
C GLY A 76 -13.04 -7.39 2.92
N VAL A 77 -12.71 -8.30 2.01
CA VAL A 77 -13.63 -8.90 1.02
C VAL A 77 -13.96 -10.34 1.40
N GLN A 78 -12.98 -11.26 1.32
CA GLN A 78 -13.15 -12.67 1.69
C GLN A 78 -12.81 -12.89 3.17
N ILE A 79 -11.73 -12.28 3.65
CA ILE A 79 -11.20 -12.37 5.01
C ILE A 79 -11.46 -11.03 5.71
N LYS A 80 -12.67 -10.91 6.28
CA LYS A 80 -13.17 -9.68 6.94
C LYS A 80 -12.69 -9.48 8.37
N LYS A 81 -12.09 -10.50 8.98
CA LYS A 81 -11.51 -10.45 10.33
C LYS A 81 -10.03 -10.83 10.22
N PRO A 82 -9.09 -10.06 10.81
CA PRO A 82 -7.67 -10.38 10.76
C PRO A 82 -7.36 -11.77 11.29
N ILE A 83 -6.74 -12.61 10.46
CA ILE A 83 -6.32 -13.98 10.81
C ILE A 83 -4.81 -14.05 11.05
N GLU A 84 -4.40 -14.94 11.94
CA GLU A 84 -3.01 -15.35 12.09
C GLU A 84 -2.67 -16.35 10.98
N VAL A 85 -1.54 -16.13 10.32
CA VAL A 85 -0.97 -17.03 9.30
C VAL A 85 0.55 -16.98 9.38
N SER A 86 1.22 -18.02 8.85
CA SER A 86 2.67 -18.04 8.71
C SER A 86 3.16 -16.94 7.77
N ALA A 87 4.41 -16.51 7.93
CA ALA A 87 5.00 -15.48 7.08
C ALA A 87 4.90 -15.79 5.57
N PRO A 88 5.24 -17.00 5.06
CA PRO A 88 5.05 -17.30 3.64
C PRO A 88 3.60 -17.22 3.19
N LYS A 89 2.65 -17.68 4.01
CA LYS A 89 1.21 -17.61 3.69
C LYS A 89 0.68 -16.17 3.68
N TYR A 90 1.20 -15.31 4.56
CA TYR A 90 0.90 -13.88 4.53
C TYR A 90 1.42 -13.24 3.23
N VAL A 91 2.66 -13.55 2.84
CA VAL A 91 3.27 -12.98 1.64
C VAL A 91 2.56 -13.46 0.37
N GLU A 92 2.16 -14.73 0.30
CA GLU A 92 1.31 -15.28 -0.77
C GLU A 92 0.02 -14.44 -0.93
N TYR A 93 -0.77 -14.28 0.13
CA TYR A 93 -1.98 -13.45 0.09
C TYR A 93 -1.71 -11.97 -0.25
N LEU A 94 -0.57 -11.43 0.19
CA LEU A 94 -0.18 -10.06 -0.12
C LEU A 94 0.11 -9.89 -1.61
N MET A 95 0.82 -10.83 -2.24
CA MET A 95 1.13 -10.74 -3.67
C MET A 95 -0.11 -10.95 -4.53
N ASP A 96 -0.92 -11.98 -4.24
CA ASP A 96 -2.23 -12.19 -4.89
C ASP A 96 -3.10 -10.91 -4.81
N TRP A 97 -3.17 -10.30 -3.62
CA TRP A 97 -3.92 -9.05 -3.44
C TRP A 97 -3.35 -7.91 -4.27
N ILE A 98 -2.03 -7.66 -4.23
CA ILE A 98 -1.40 -6.59 -5.02
C ILE A 98 -1.69 -6.79 -6.51
N GLU A 99 -1.61 -8.01 -7.04
CA GLU A 99 -1.97 -8.30 -8.44
C GLU A 99 -3.41 -7.89 -8.76
N THR A 100 -4.39 -8.26 -7.91
CA THR A 100 -5.79 -7.83 -8.10
C THR A 100 -5.96 -6.31 -8.06
N GLN A 101 -5.15 -5.60 -7.27
CA GLN A 101 -5.19 -4.13 -7.22
C GLN A 101 -4.53 -3.50 -8.45
N LEU A 102 -3.48 -4.11 -9.02
CA LEU A 102 -2.77 -3.66 -10.22
C LEU A 102 -3.60 -3.86 -11.50
N ASP A 103 -4.40 -4.92 -11.56
CA ASP A 103 -5.29 -5.23 -12.69
C ASP A 103 -6.60 -4.41 -12.69
N ASP A 104 -6.97 -3.78 -11.58
CA ASP A 104 -8.18 -2.95 -11.48
C ASP A 104 -8.02 -1.62 -12.25
N GLU A 105 -8.62 -1.52 -13.46
CA GLU A 105 -8.65 -0.30 -14.29
C GLU A 105 -9.20 0.95 -13.54
N SER A 106 -9.95 0.79 -12.44
CA SER A 106 -10.45 1.91 -11.63
C SER A 106 -9.38 2.51 -10.71
N ILE A 107 -8.38 1.70 -10.34
CA ILE A 107 -7.23 2.08 -9.52
C ILE A 107 -6.05 2.43 -10.46
N PHE A 108 -5.65 1.52 -11.35
CA PHE A 108 -4.61 1.74 -12.35
C PHE A 108 -5.21 1.77 -13.77
N PRO A 109 -5.72 2.93 -14.23
CA PRO A 109 -6.30 3.06 -15.55
C PRO A 109 -5.28 2.80 -16.66
N GLN A 110 -5.41 1.65 -17.32
CA GLN A 110 -4.55 1.21 -18.42
C GLN A 110 -4.78 2.04 -19.71
N ARG A 111 -5.87 2.82 -19.78
CA ARG A 111 -6.27 3.61 -20.95
C ARG A 111 -5.88 5.08 -20.82
N LEU A 112 -5.22 5.60 -21.86
CA LEU A 112 -4.91 7.03 -22.00
C LEU A 112 -6.19 7.89 -21.93
N GLY A 113 -6.41 8.57 -20.80
CA GLY A 113 -7.54 9.47 -20.56
C GLY A 113 -8.50 9.04 -19.45
N ALA A 114 -8.38 7.82 -18.91
CA ALA A 114 -9.25 7.37 -17.82
C ALA A 114 -8.91 8.01 -16.45
N HIS A 115 -9.93 8.15 -15.60
CA HIS A 115 -9.84 8.92 -14.36
C HIS A 115 -9.41 8.05 -13.16
N PHE A 116 -8.10 7.97 -12.88
CA PHE A 116 -7.58 7.42 -11.61
C PHE A 116 -8.31 8.03 -10.40
N LEU A 117 -8.92 7.18 -9.57
CA LEU A 117 -9.57 7.56 -8.31
C LEU A 117 -8.52 7.89 -7.25
N GLN A 118 -8.73 8.96 -6.48
CA GLN A 118 -7.74 9.38 -5.50
C GLN A 118 -7.74 8.43 -4.30
N ILE A 119 -6.71 7.55 -4.21
CA ILE A 119 -6.46 6.64 -3.09
C ILE A 119 -6.34 7.46 -1.80
N SER A 120 -7.42 7.53 -1.02
CA SER A 120 -7.55 8.43 0.13
C SER A 120 -8.08 7.72 1.39
N GLY A 121 -8.03 6.38 1.43
CA GLY A 121 -8.59 5.58 2.53
C GLY A 121 -8.21 4.09 2.53
N MET A 122 -7.00 3.74 2.08
CA MET A 122 -6.45 2.37 2.19
C MET A 122 -5.29 2.28 3.22
N LEU A 123 -5.21 3.25 4.14
CA LEU A 123 -4.36 3.29 5.33
C LEU A 123 -5.16 3.91 6.49
#